data_AF-J9FAH2-F1
#
_entry.id   AF-J9FAH2-F1
#
_cell.length_a   1.000
_cell.length_b   1.000
_cell.length_c   1.000
_cell.angle_alpha   90.00
_cell.angle_beta   90.00
_cell.angle_gamma   90.00
#
_symmetry.space_group_name_H-M   'P 1'
#
loop_
_entity.id
_entity.type
_entity.pdbx_description
1 polymer ?
#
loop_
_entity_poly.entity_id
_entity_poly.type
_entity_poly.pdbx_seq_one_letter_code
_entity_poly.pdbx_strand_id
1 'polypeptide(L)'
;GRPYDMKMLDEAFELANEAHKDQRRRSGEPYICHPISVALLLVELGMDTESLAGALLHDVVEDTPIQIECIRSKFGPDVALLVDGVTKLTKIQFSSMEEQQAENLRKMLLAMSQDVRVMIIKLCDRLHNMRTGDAWPEQKRRDKALETMEVYA
;
A
#
# COMPACT_ATOMS: atom_id res chain seq x y z
N GLY A 1 -24.53 -1.31 -4.30
CA GLY A 1 -23.19 -1.42 -4.92
C GLY A 1 -23.09 -2.72 -5.67
N ARG A 2 -22.14 -2.86 -6.61
CA ARG A 2 -21.80 -4.18 -7.15
C ARG A 2 -21.36 -5.09 -5.99
N PRO A 3 -21.74 -6.37 -5.99
CA PRO A 3 -21.23 -7.30 -5.00
C PRO A 3 -19.72 -7.44 -5.17
N TYR A 4 -19.01 -7.56 -4.05
CA TYR A 4 -17.58 -7.87 -4.06
C TYR A 4 -17.33 -9.26 -4.63
N ASP A 5 -16.27 -9.40 -5.41
CA ASP A 5 -15.79 -10.72 -5.82
C ASP A 5 -15.02 -11.34 -4.64
N MET A 6 -15.75 -12.05 -3.79
CA MET A 6 -15.19 -12.69 -2.60
C MET A 6 -14.09 -13.70 -2.95
N LYS A 7 -14.18 -14.36 -4.11
CA LYS A 7 -13.19 -15.35 -4.52
C LYS A 7 -11.85 -14.67 -4.80
N MET A 8 -11.87 -13.53 -5.51
CA MET A 8 -10.66 -12.75 -5.74
C MET A 8 -10.02 -12.26 -4.43
N LEU A 9 -10.84 -11.83 -3.47
CA LEU A 9 -10.36 -11.35 -2.18
C LEU A 9 -9.77 -12.47 -1.33
N ASP A 10 -10.39 -13.65 -1.31
CA ASP A 10 -9.89 -14.83 -0.60
C ASP A 10 -8.53 -15.25 -1.19
N GLU A 11 -8.41 -15.33 -2.52
CA GLU A 11 -7.14 -15.66 -3.19
C GLU A 11 -6.05 -14.61 -2.94
N ALA A 12 -6.41 -13.32 -2.89
CA ALA A 12 -5.47 -12.24 -2.58
C ALA A 12 -5.00 -12.31 -1.12
N PHE A 13 -5.92 -12.59 -0.19
CA PHE A 13 -5.62 -12.79 1.22
C PHE A 13 -4.69 -13.99 1.43
N GLU A 14 -5.00 -15.14 0.83
CA GLU A 14 -4.16 -16.34 0.95
C GLU A 14 -2.74 -16.09 0.43
N LEU A 15 -2.62 -15.41 -0.72
CA LEU A 15 -1.33 -15.05 -1.28
C LEU A 15 -0.53 -14.13 -0.35
N ALA A 16 -1.16 -13.07 0.17
CA ALA A 16 -0.52 -12.16 1.10
C ALA A 16 -0.13 -12.85 2.41
N ASN A 17 -1.01 -13.69 2.95
CA ASN A 17 -0.77 -14.40 4.19
C ASN A 17 0.39 -15.39 4.06
N GLU A 18 0.47 -16.13 2.96
CA GLU A 18 1.60 -17.03 2.69
C GLU A 18 2.90 -16.26 2.45
N ALA A 19 2.84 -15.18 1.67
CA ALA A 19 4.01 -14.36 1.36
C ALA A 19 4.63 -13.72 2.63
N HIS A 20 3.79 -13.33 3.59
CA HIS A 20 4.21 -12.69 4.83
C HIS A 20 4.15 -13.60 6.08
N LYS A 21 4.06 -14.93 5.92
CA LYS A 21 3.81 -15.89 7.02
C LYS A 21 4.84 -15.79 8.16
N ASP A 22 6.10 -15.60 7.79
CA ASP A 22 7.24 -15.52 8.70
C ASP A 22 7.56 -14.08 9.14
N GLN A 23 6.84 -13.10 8.58
CA GLN A 23 7.02 -11.68 8.88
C GLN A 23 6.17 -11.28 10.08
N ARG A 24 6.74 -10.39 10.91
CA ARG A 24 6.08 -9.80 12.07
C ARG A 24 6.26 -8.29 12.04
N ARG A 25 5.23 -7.57 12.51
CA ARG A 25 5.31 -6.12 12.76
C ARG A 25 6.23 -5.87 13.96
N ARG A 26 6.69 -4.63 14.11
CA ARG A 26 7.46 -4.22 15.30
C ARG A 26 6.68 -4.36 16.62
N SER A 27 5.35 -4.36 16.56
CA SER A 27 4.46 -4.66 17.68
C SER A 27 4.48 -6.14 18.11
N GLY A 28 5.02 -7.04 17.28
CA GLY A 28 5.00 -8.49 17.49
C GLY A 28 3.84 -9.21 16.79
N GLU A 29 2.89 -8.48 16.21
CA GLU A 29 1.74 -9.06 15.49
C GLU A 29 2.14 -9.65 14.13
N PRO A 30 1.39 -10.65 13.63
CA PRO A 30 1.51 -11.12 12.25
C PRO A 30 1.43 -9.97 11.24
N TYR A 31 2.31 -9.95 10.23
CA TYR A 31 2.33 -8.86 9.26
C TYR A 31 1.02 -8.72 8.48
N ILE A 32 0.34 -9.84 8.21
CA ILE A 32 -0.93 -9.88 7.48
C ILE A 32 -2.03 -8.98 8.10
N CYS A 33 -1.97 -8.68 9.40
CA CYS A 33 -2.90 -7.77 10.05
C CYS A 33 -2.89 -6.36 9.41
N HIS A 34 -1.74 -5.93 8.88
CA HIS A 34 -1.61 -4.63 8.23
C HIS A 34 -2.36 -4.56 6.90
N PRO A 35 -2.08 -5.40 5.88
CA PRO A 35 -2.84 -5.41 4.64
C PRO A 35 -4.36 -5.58 4.85
N ILE A 36 -4.78 -6.41 5.81
CA ILE A 36 -6.21 -6.54 6.17
C ILE A 36 -6.77 -5.20 6.67
N SER A 37 -6.06 -4.52 7.57
CA SER A 37 -6.52 -3.24 8.12
C SER A 37 -6.61 -2.16 7.04
N VAL A 38 -5.68 -2.14 6.08
CA VAL A 38 -5.74 -1.23 4.94
C VAL A 38 -6.95 -1.55 4.07
N ALA A 39 -7.18 -2.83 3.74
CA ALA A 39 -8.36 -3.24 2.98
C ALA A 39 -9.67 -2.87 3.68
N LEU A 40 -9.76 -3.01 5.01
CA LEU A 40 -10.94 -2.60 5.79
C LEU A 40 -11.23 -1.11 5.67
N LEU A 41 -10.20 -0.25 5.71
CA LEU A 41 -10.37 1.20 5.48
C LEU A 41 -10.94 1.48 4.08
N LEU A 42 -10.51 0.74 3.07
CA LEU A 42 -11.04 0.87 1.71
C LEU A 42 -12.50 0.40 1.60
N VAL A 43 -12.89 -0.64 2.35
CA VAL A 43 -14.29 -1.07 2.43
C VAL A 43 -15.16 0.05 3.04
N GLU A 44 -14.69 0.70 4.10
CA GLU A 44 -15.40 1.84 4.72
C GLU A 44 -15.57 3.02 3.75
N LEU A 45 -14.62 3.21 2.84
CA LEU A 45 -14.69 4.21 1.76
C LEU A 45 -15.56 3.77 0.57
N GLY A 46 -16.06 2.54 0.56
CA GLY A 46 -16.89 2.00 -0.52
C GLY A 46 -16.14 1.70 -1.81
N MET A 47 -14.84 1.40 -1.73
CA MET A 47 -13.98 1.07 -2.87
C MET A 47 -14.38 -0.27 -3.52
N ASP A 48 -13.92 -0.50 -4.75
CA ASP A 48 -14.17 -1.71 -5.54
C ASP A 48 -13.28 -2.90 -5.16
N THR A 49 -13.63 -4.10 -5.65
CA THR A 49 -12.90 -5.35 -5.35
C THR A 49 -11.42 -5.26 -5.72
N GLU A 50 -11.12 -4.65 -6.87
CA GLU A 50 -9.77 -4.51 -7.39
C GLU A 50 -8.91 -3.63 -6.46
N SER A 51 -9.46 -2.56 -5.89
CA SER A 51 -8.76 -1.76 -4.89
C SER A 51 -8.51 -2.53 -3.60
N LEU A 52 -9.48 -3.34 -3.15
CA LEU A 52 -9.33 -4.18 -1.97
C LEU A 52 -8.25 -5.26 -2.17
N ALA A 53 -8.25 -5.93 -3.33
CA ALA A 53 -7.20 -6.87 -3.71
C ALA A 53 -5.83 -6.17 -3.80
N GLY A 54 -5.79 -4.97 -4.41
CA GLY A 54 -4.59 -4.13 -4.44
C GLY A 54 -4.07 -3.80 -3.04
N ALA A 55 -4.95 -3.45 -2.10
CA ALA A 55 -4.58 -3.17 -0.71
C ALA A 55 -4.06 -4.41 0.03
N LEU A 56 -4.64 -5.60 -0.20
CA LEU A 56 -4.13 -6.84 0.39
C LEU A 56 -2.74 -7.21 -0.15
N LEU A 57 -2.43 -6.85 -1.39
CA LEU A 57 -1.22 -7.25 -2.10
C LEU A 57 -0.14 -6.16 -2.17
N HIS A 58 -0.39 -4.95 -1.68
CA HIS A 58 0.46 -3.78 -1.94
C HIS A 58 1.92 -3.94 -1.49
N ASP A 59 2.14 -4.60 -0.34
CA ASP A 59 3.47 -4.87 0.20
C ASP A 59 4.05 -6.22 -0.25
N VAL A 60 3.25 -7.07 -0.91
CA VAL A 60 3.71 -8.41 -1.32
C VAL A 60 4.86 -8.30 -2.33
N VAL A 61 4.75 -7.38 -3.31
CA VAL A 61 5.79 -7.17 -4.33
C VAL A 61 6.99 -6.40 -3.77
N GLU A 62 6.82 -5.66 -2.68
CA GLU A 62 7.89 -4.87 -2.07
C GLU A 62 8.75 -5.71 -1.11
N ASP A 63 8.11 -6.50 -0.25
CA ASP A 63 8.76 -7.19 0.86
C ASP A 63 9.07 -8.68 0.57
N THR A 64 8.57 -9.23 -0.54
CA THR A 64 8.69 -10.66 -0.84
C THR A 64 9.24 -10.92 -2.25
N PRO A 65 9.70 -12.14 -2.56
CA PRO A 65 10.23 -12.47 -3.90
C PRO A 65 9.19 -12.51 -5.02
N ILE A 66 7.91 -12.28 -4.73
CA ILE A 66 6.83 -12.35 -5.71
C ILE A 66 6.93 -11.19 -6.70
N GLN A 67 6.92 -11.52 -7.99
CA GLN A 67 7.00 -10.53 -9.06
C GLN A 67 5.62 -10.01 -9.48
N ILE A 68 5.59 -8.79 -10.02
CA ILE A 68 4.35 -8.14 -10.46
C ILE A 68 3.65 -8.90 -11.60
N GLU A 69 4.40 -9.63 -12.42
CA GLU A 69 3.88 -10.50 -13.47
C GLU A 69 3.02 -11.63 -12.89
N CYS A 70 3.37 -12.14 -11.71
CA CYS A 70 2.56 -13.13 -10.99
C CYS A 70 1.20 -12.52 -10.61
N ILE A 71 1.20 -11.31 -10.04
CA ILE A 71 -0.01 -10.57 -9.69
C ILE A 71 -0.88 -10.34 -10.93
N ARG A 72 -0.28 -9.89 -12.04
CA ARG A 72 -0.98 -9.69 -13.31
C ARG A 72 -1.63 -10.97 -13.84
N SER A 73 -0.93 -12.10 -13.75
CA SER A 73 -1.44 -13.39 -14.23
C SER A 73 -2.59 -13.94 -13.40
N LYS A 74 -2.60 -13.69 -12.07
CA LYS A 74 -3.61 -14.21 -11.14
C LYS A 74 -4.83 -13.30 -11.02
N PHE A 75 -4.60 -11.99 -10.88
CA PHE A 75 -5.63 -11.00 -10.51
C PHE A 75 -5.96 -10.02 -11.65
N GLY A 76 -5.24 -10.11 -12.77
CA GLY A 76 -5.46 -9.28 -13.94
C GLY A 76 -4.64 -7.98 -13.98
N PRO A 77 -4.74 -7.24 -15.08
CA PRO A 77 -3.92 -6.05 -15.33
C PRO A 77 -4.25 -4.90 -14.38
N ASP A 78 -5.50 -4.75 -13.96
CA ASP A 78 -5.94 -3.64 -13.11
C ASP A 78 -5.33 -3.73 -11.71
N VAL A 79 -5.45 -4.88 -11.04
CA VAL A 79 -4.83 -5.11 -9.72
C VAL A 79 -3.31 -4.98 -9.79
N ALA A 80 -2.68 -5.50 -10.86
CA ALA A 80 -1.24 -5.34 -11.06
C ALA A 80 -0.84 -3.87 -11.23
N LEU A 81 -1.63 -3.06 -11.94
CA LEU A 81 -1.37 -1.62 -12.06
C LEU A 81 -1.46 -0.92 -10.71
N LEU A 82 -2.44 -1.28 -9.88
CA LEU A 82 -2.60 -0.74 -8.54
C LEU A 82 -1.41 -1.07 -7.65
N VAL A 83 -1.03 -2.35 -7.57
CA VAL A 83 0.10 -2.81 -6.74
C VAL A 83 1.42 -2.17 -7.21
N ASP A 84 1.70 -2.18 -8.52
CA ASP A 84 2.89 -1.56 -9.09
C ASP A 84 2.95 -0.05 -8.82
N GLY A 85 1.80 0.63 -8.96
CA GLY A 85 1.67 2.05 -8.64
C GLY A 85 2.02 2.34 -7.18
N VAL A 86 1.46 1.56 -6.24
CA VAL A 86 1.72 1.74 -4.80
C VAL A 86 3.18 1.47 -4.45
N THR A 87 3.76 0.36 -4.92
CA THR A 87 5.17 0.01 -4.67
C THR A 87 6.12 1.07 -5.23
N LYS A 88 5.84 1.60 -6.44
CA LYS A 88 6.65 2.68 -7.03
C LYS A 88 6.60 3.96 -6.21
N LEU A 89 5.44 4.30 -5.66
CA LEU A 89 5.30 5.45 -4.75
C LEU A 89 6.11 5.27 -3.47
N THR A 90 6.17 4.06 -2.90
CA THR A 90 6.98 3.79 -1.70
C THR A 90 8.49 3.92 -1.96
N LYS A 91 8.96 3.54 -3.17
CA LYS A 91 10.38 3.55 -3.54
C LYS A 91 10.95 4.94 -3.90
N ILE A 92 10.15 5.99 -3.90
CA ILE A 92 10.63 7.36 -4.10
C ILE A 92 11.45 7.77 -2.87
N GLN A 93 12.78 7.57 -2.92
CA GLN A 93 13.69 7.94 -1.83
C GLN A 93 13.95 9.45 -1.80
N PHE A 94 13.82 10.04 -0.61
CA PHE A 94 14.01 11.46 -0.34
C PHE A 94 15.49 11.75 -0.01
N SER A 95 16.14 12.57 -0.83
CA SER A 95 17.48 13.11 -0.61
C SER A 95 17.62 14.52 -1.20
N SER A 96 17.93 15.48 -0.31
CA SER A 96 18.03 16.94 -0.52
C SER A 96 16.70 17.65 -0.88
N MET A 97 16.44 18.79 -0.22
CA MET A 97 15.08 19.25 0.12
C MET A 97 14.27 19.92 -0.98
N GLU A 98 14.85 20.59 -1.98
CA GLU A 98 14.08 21.54 -2.81
C GLU A 98 13.81 21.07 -4.25
N GLU A 99 14.82 20.64 -5.02
CA GLU A 99 14.61 20.20 -6.41
C GLU A 99 13.83 18.87 -6.49
N GLN A 100 13.96 18.03 -5.47
CA GLN A 100 13.32 16.72 -5.43
C GLN A 100 11.84 16.78 -5.03
N GLN A 101 11.41 17.77 -4.25
CA GLN A 101 9.99 17.94 -3.94
C GLN A 101 9.17 18.15 -5.21
N ALA A 102 9.68 18.93 -6.17
CA ALA A 102 9.03 19.15 -7.47
C ALA A 102 9.03 17.87 -8.34
N GLU A 103 10.13 17.13 -8.41
CA GLU A 103 10.19 15.85 -9.15
C GLU A 103 9.32 14.75 -8.50
N ASN A 104 9.25 14.72 -7.17
CA ASN A 104 8.46 13.76 -6.42
C ASN A 104 6.98 14.06 -6.52
N LEU A 105 6.60 15.34 -6.41
CA LEU A 105 5.25 15.79 -6.74
C LEU A 105 4.92 15.40 -8.18
N ARG A 106 5.84 15.58 -9.14
CA ARG A 106 5.63 15.21 -10.55
C ARG A 106 5.49 13.70 -10.75
N LYS A 107 6.28 12.86 -10.08
CA LYS A 107 6.19 11.38 -10.13
C LYS A 107 4.93 10.88 -9.42
N MET A 108 4.56 11.47 -8.29
CA MET A 108 3.27 11.24 -7.62
C MET A 108 2.11 11.61 -8.55
N LEU A 109 2.13 12.80 -9.15
CA LEU A 109 1.11 13.24 -10.11
C LEU A 109 1.04 12.33 -11.34
N LEU A 110 2.16 11.78 -11.81
CA LEU A 110 2.21 10.81 -12.92
C LEU A 110 1.65 9.44 -12.52
N ALA A 111 1.93 8.97 -11.30
CA ALA A 111 1.34 7.74 -10.78
C ALA A 111 -0.18 7.90 -10.53
N MET A 112 -0.59 9.08 -10.04
CA MET A 112 -1.99 9.47 -9.89
C MET A 112 -2.72 9.64 -11.22
N SER A 113 -2.02 10.06 -12.29
CA SER A 113 -2.67 10.35 -13.58
C SER A 113 -3.19 9.10 -14.28
N GLN A 114 -2.71 7.91 -13.90
CA GLN A 114 -3.20 6.65 -14.45
C GLN A 114 -4.37 6.08 -13.65
N ASP A 115 -4.33 6.15 -12.33
CA ASP A 115 -5.44 5.67 -11.50
C ASP A 115 -5.45 6.30 -10.09
N VAL A 116 -6.53 7.00 -9.75
CA VAL A 116 -6.73 7.62 -8.42
C VAL A 116 -6.75 6.60 -7.28
N ARG A 117 -7.14 5.34 -7.55
CA ARG A 117 -7.21 4.27 -6.56
C ARG A 117 -5.85 3.98 -5.94
N VAL A 118 -4.75 4.16 -6.69
CA VAL A 118 -3.37 4.03 -6.18
C VAL A 118 -3.12 4.99 -5.01
N MET A 119 -3.52 6.25 -5.16
CA MET A 119 -3.33 7.26 -4.11
C MET A 119 -4.19 6.96 -2.88
N ILE A 120 -5.43 6.51 -3.09
CA ILE A 120 -6.34 6.15 -1.98
C ILE A 120 -5.76 4.98 -1.18
N ILE A 121 -5.25 3.94 -1.84
CA ILE A 121 -4.56 2.82 -1.17
C ILE A 121 -3.37 3.37 -0.36
N LYS A 122 -2.56 4.25 -0.95
CA LYS A 122 -1.37 4.79 -0.28
C LYS A 122 -1.72 5.65 0.95
N LEU A 123 -2.78 6.44 0.87
CA LEU A 123 -3.30 7.21 1.99
C LEU A 123 -3.81 6.31 3.12
N CYS A 124 -4.50 5.21 2.79
CA CYS A 124 -4.98 4.24 3.78
C CYS A 124 -3.83 3.48 4.43
N ASP A 125 -2.82 3.07 3.66
CA ASP A 125 -1.55 2.52 4.16
C ASP A 125 -0.91 3.51 5.16
N ARG A 126 -0.72 4.77 4.74
CA ARG A 126 -0.12 5.80 5.59
C ARG A 126 -0.93 6.02 6.87
N LEU A 127 -2.25 6.08 6.77
CA LEU A 127 -3.13 6.25 7.91
C LEU A 127 -2.99 5.11 8.92
N HIS A 128 -3.00 3.86 8.46
CA HIS A 128 -2.82 2.72 9.34
C HIS A 128 -1.42 2.70 9.99
N ASN A 129 -0.39 3.04 9.22
CA ASN A 129 0.98 3.14 9.71
C ASN A 129 1.15 4.24 10.77
N MET A 130 0.48 5.39 10.61
CA MET A 130 0.46 6.43 11.64
C MET A 130 -0.32 6.01 12.89
N ARG A 131 -1.42 5.23 12.74
CA ARG A 131 -2.21 4.70 13.88
C ARG A 131 -1.48 3.61 14.68
N THR A 132 -0.53 2.92 14.07
CA THR A 132 0.19 1.79 14.69
C THR A 132 1.68 2.08 14.91
N GLY A 133 2.09 3.34 14.72
CA GLY A 133 3.48 3.80 14.81
C GLY A 133 4.04 3.86 16.23
N ASP A 134 3.24 3.61 17.27
CA ASP A 134 3.67 3.71 18.68
C ASP A 134 4.83 2.77 19.04
N ALA A 135 4.94 1.64 18.35
CA ALA A 135 6.05 0.70 18.51
C ALA A 135 7.37 1.16 17.83
N TRP A 136 7.37 2.29 17.13
CA TRP A 136 8.58 2.81 16.47
C TRP A 136 9.42 3.68 17.42
N PRO A 137 10.76 3.72 17.23
CA PRO A 137 11.62 4.69 17.90
C PRO A 137 11.14 6.12 17.64
N GLU A 138 11.37 7.03 18.59
CA GLU A 138 10.91 8.42 18.51
C GLU A 138 11.34 9.12 17.22
N GLN A 139 12.60 8.94 16.81
CA GLN A 139 13.11 9.52 15.58
C GLN A 139 12.28 9.06 14.37
N LYS A 140 12.04 7.75 14.23
CA LYS A 140 11.25 7.20 13.11
C LYS A 140 9.81 7.71 13.12
N ARG A 141 9.20 7.90 14.30
CA ARG A 141 7.85 8.50 14.42
C ARG A 141 7.84 9.94 13.92
N ARG A 142 8.83 10.75 14.32
CA ARG A 142 8.97 12.14 13.88
C ARG A 142 9.17 12.22 12.38
N ASP A 143 10.08 11.41 11.82
CA ASP A 143 10.36 11.40 10.39
C ASP A 143 9.12 11.04 9.57
N LYS A 144 8.39 9.99 10.00
CA LYS A 144 7.14 9.57 9.33
C LYS A 144 6.01 10.59 9.47
N ALA A 145 5.92 11.31 10.59
CA ALA A 145 4.95 12.38 10.76
C ALA A 145 5.25 13.59 9.86
N LEU A 146 6.51 14.02 9.78
CA LEU A 146 6.94 15.10 8.89
C LEU A 146 6.67 14.77 7.43
N GLU A 147 7.08 13.58 6.97
CA GLU A 147 6.78 13.08 5.62
C GLU A 147 5.26 13.10 5.34
N THR A 148 4.44 12.75 6.33
CA THR A 148 2.98 12.75 6.18
C THR A 148 2.45 14.17 5.97
N MET A 149 2.92 15.13 6.75
CA MET A 149 2.48 16.53 6.65
C MET A 149 2.95 17.20 5.35
N GLU A 150 4.16 16.88 4.88
CA GLU A 150 4.72 17.53 3.69
C GLU A 150 4.14 16.98 2.38
N VAL A 151 3.69 15.73 2.37
CA VAL A 151 3.32 15.02 1.13
C VAL A 151 1.80 14.82 1.00
N TYR A 152 1.08 14.63 2.11
CA TYR A 152 -0.31 14.15 2.08
C TYR A 152 -1.31 15.06 2.81
N ALA A 153 -0.87 16.12 3.50
CA ALA A 153 -1.71 17.09 4.22
C ALA A 153 -1.76 18.45 3.48
#